data_AF-A0A133N0Z0-F1
#
_entry.id   AF-A0A133N0Z0-F1
#
_cell.length_a   1.000
_cell.length_b   1.000
_cell.length_c   1.000
_cell.angle_alpha   90.00
_cell.angle_beta   90.00
_cell.angle_gamma   90.00
#
_symmetry.space_group_name_H-M   'P 1'
#
loop_
_entity.id
_entity.type
_entity.pdbx_description
1 polymer ?
#
loop_
_entity_poly.entity_id
_entity_poly.type
_entity_poly.pdbx_seq_one_letter_code
_entity_poly.pdbx_strand_id
1 'polypeptide(L)'
;MKEKLYDYLISNSSEIGAFKAFEILFVALIISLIIFVTYKRTYSGVMYNKKFNVSLVMMVLITSMVMIVIGSNIALSLGMVGALSIVRFRTAVKDPRDTMYIFWAISTGICVGTQSYVVAIVGALFLSVIIFLISIGGLGKEDRYILIIRGIREKEEDMMSCVFKAFKSGQLRAKNSTGNNIELVYQIKIKKDDDRGILKELYAIEGVSAVNIVAQNGETLG
;
A
#
# COMPACT_ATOMS: atom_id res chain seq x y z
N MET A 1 -21.57 -38.53 24.84
CA MET A 1 -21.44 -37.37 23.93
C MET A 1 -20.49 -36.30 24.48
N LYS A 2 -20.57 -35.94 25.77
CA LYS A 2 -19.62 -34.99 26.41
C LYS A 2 -18.17 -35.48 26.43
N GLU A 3 -17.92 -36.77 26.68
CA GLU A 3 -16.55 -37.33 26.66
C GLU A 3 -15.91 -37.33 25.28
N LYS A 4 -16.65 -37.71 24.22
CA LYS A 4 -16.15 -37.59 22.83
C LYS A 4 -15.83 -36.14 22.43
N LEU A 5 -16.59 -35.17 22.93
CA LEU A 5 -16.31 -33.74 22.71
C LEU A 5 -15.04 -33.32 23.46
N TYR A 6 -14.85 -33.82 24.68
CA TYR A 6 -13.65 -33.59 25.49
C TYR A 6 -12.40 -34.24 24.86
N ASP A 7 -12.54 -35.45 24.35
CA ASP A 7 -11.48 -36.14 23.60
C ASP A 7 -11.16 -35.42 22.30
N TYR A 8 -12.12 -34.90 21.53
CA TYR A 8 -11.80 -34.06 20.35
C TYR A 8 -11.14 -32.72 20.73
N LEU A 9 -11.34 -32.21 21.94
CA LEU A 9 -10.70 -30.99 22.43
C LEU A 9 -9.26 -31.23 22.91
N ILE A 10 -8.90 -32.47 23.28
CA ILE A 10 -7.60 -32.82 23.87
C ILE A 10 -6.74 -33.69 22.94
N SER A 11 -7.36 -34.59 22.17
CA SER A 11 -6.69 -35.51 21.26
C SER A 11 -6.48 -34.91 19.87
N ASN A 12 -5.41 -34.11 19.75
CA ASN A 12 -4.55 -34.08 18.56
C ASN A 12 -3.39 -33.08 18.69
N SER A 13 -2.83 -32.86 19.88
CA SER A 13 -1.57 -32.11 19.99
C SER A 13 -0.41 -32.96 19.46
N SER A 14 -0.34 -33.13 18.13
CA SER A 14 0.91 -33.51 17.48
C SER A 14 1.92 -32.41 17.79
N GLU A 15 2.80 -32.66 18.75
CA GLU A 15 3.92 -31.78 19.05
C GLU A 15 4.73 -31.59 17.75
N ILE A 16 4.69 -30.37 17.23
CA ILE A 16 5.49 -30.01 16.07
C ILE A 16 6.92 -29.86 16.58
N GLY A 17 7.76 -30.86 16.28
CA GLY A 17 9.19 -30.80 16.58
C GLY A 17 9.84 -29.58 15.92
N ALA A 18 10.91 -29.05 16.53
CA ALA A 18 11.61 -27.84 16.07
C ALA A 18 12.01 -27.90 14.58
N PHE A 19 12.36 -29.09 14.08
CA PHE A 19 12.71 -29.31 12.68
C PHE A 19 11.54 -29.05 11.72
N LYS A 20 10.35 -29.55 12.04
CA LYS A 20 9.13 -29.27 11.26
C LYS A 20 8.72 -27.81 11.33
N ALA A 21 8.87 -27.17 12.50
CA ALA A 21 8.60 -25.75 12.63
C ALA A 21 9.51 -24.92 11.70
N PHE A 22 10.79 -25.29 11.60
CA PHE A 22 11.73 -24.66 10.68
C PHE A 22 11.33 -24.86 9.21
N GLU A 23 10.91 -26.07 8.82
CA GLU A 23 10.39 -26.35 7.47
C GLU A 23 9.17 -25.48 7.14
N ILE A 24 8.19 -25.39 8.05
CA ILE A 24 6.98 -24.56 7.85
C ILE A 24 7.35 -23.08 7.67
N LEU A 25 8.24 -22.55 8.51
CA LEU A 25 8.70 -21.16 8.40
C LEU A 25 9.50 -20.92 7.13
N PHE A 26 10.27 -21.89 6.67
CA PHE A 26 10.99 -21.81 5.41
C PHE A 26 10.04 -21.76 4.21
N VAL A 27 8.98 -22.58 4.21
CA VAL A 27 7.93 -22.54 3.19
C VAL A 27 7.16 -21.21 3.24
N ALA A 28 6.84 -20.72 4.45
CA ALA A 28 6.20 -19.43 4.64
C ALA A 28 7.05 -18.29 4.05
N LEU A 29 8.37 -18.33 4.26
CA LEU A 29 9.31 -17.38 3.69
C LEU A 29 9.25 -17.41 2.15
N ILE A 30 9.32 -18.59 1.53
CA ILE A 30 9.27 -18.73 0.07
C ILE A 30 7.96 -18.16 -0.51
N ILE A 31 6.81 -18.49 0.08
CA ILE A 31 5.50 -18.01 -0.41
C ILE A 31 5.37 -16.49 -0.17
N SER A 32 5.88 -15.98 0.94
CA SER A 32 5.86 -14.53 1.22
C SER A 32 6.67 -13.71 0.20
N LEU A 33 7.68 -14.30 -0.46
CA LEU A 33 8.39 -13.64 -1.56
C LEU A 33 7.49 -13.38 -2.77
N ILE A 34 6.49 -14.24 -3.02
CA ILE A 34 5.49 -14.01 -4.07
C ILE A 34 4.68 -12.75 -3.75
N ILE A 35 4.25 -12.59 -2.50
CA ILE A 35 3.55 -11.39 -2.03
C ILE A 35 4.46 -10.16 -2.15
N PHE A 36 5.72 -10.28 -1.73
CA PHE A 36 6.71 -9.21 -1.80
C PHE A 36 6.93 -8.71 -3.24
N VAL A 37 7.08 -9.63 -4.19
CA VAL A 37 7.30 -9.32 -5.61
C VAL A 37 6.03 -8.74 -6.23
N THR A 38 4.86 -9.31 -5.90
CA THR A 38 3.55 -8.82 -6.38
C THR A 38 3.33 -7.38 -5.94
N TYR A 39 3.59 -7.08 -4.66
CA TYR A 39 3.48 -5.72 -4.12
C TYR A 39 4.45 -4.77 -4.82
N LYS A 40 5.73 -5.16 -4.96
CA LYS A 40 6.75 -4.34 -5.63
C LYS A 40 6.41 -4.04 -7.09
N ARG A 41 5.82 -5.00 -7.82
CA ARG A 41 5.45 -4.88 -9.24
C ARG A 41 4.16 -4.08 -9.44
N THR A 42 3.21 -4.21 -8.52
CA THR A 42 1.87 -3.62 -8.64
C THR A 42 1.77 -2.25 -7.97
N TYR A 43 2.77 -1.86 -7.18
CA TYR A 43 2.77 -0.57 -6.49
C TYR A 43 2.59 0.58 -7.49
N SER A 44 1.51 1.33 -7.33
CA SER A 44 1.14 2.44 -8.20
C SER A 44 1.06 3.78 -7.46
N GLY A 45 1.60 3.85 -6.24
CA GLY A 45 1.68 5.09 -5.46
C GLY A 45 2.96 5.89 -5.79
N VAL A 46 2.96 7.15 -5.38
CA VAL A 46 4.04 8.13 -5.63
C VAL A 46 5.35 7.76 -4.91
N MET A 47 5.29 6.98 -3.81
CA MET A 47 6.46 6.60 -2.99
C MET A 47 6.35 5.16 -2.47
N TYR A 48 7.05 4.23 -3.12
CA TYR A 48 7.13 2.82 -2.69
C TYR A 48 7.71 2.70 -1.27
N ASN A 49 6.90 2.21 -0.33
CA ASN A 49 7.33 1.99 1.04
C ASN A 49 8.00 0.62 1.21
N LYS A 50 9.34 0.60 1.13
CA LYS A 50 10.16 -0.60 1.38
C LYS A 50 9.90 -1.24 2.74
N LYS A 51 9.71 -0.42 3.79
CA LYS A 51 9.48 -0.92 5.15
C LYS A 51 8.15 -1.65 5.25
N PHE A 52 7.11 -1.14 4.56
CA PHE A 52 5.83 -1.81 4.49
C PHE A 52 5.92 -3.16 3.77
N ASN A 53 6.63 -3.24 2.64
CA ASN A 53 6.77 -4.51 1.92
C ASN A 53 7.49 -5.59 2.75
N VAL A 54 8.52 -5.20 3.52
CA VAL A 54 9.19 -6.11 4.47
C VAL A 54 8.23 -6.52 5.59
N SER A 55 7.38 -5.61 6.07
CA SER A 55 6.39 -5.94 7.10
C SER A 55 5.36 -6.98 6.64
N LEU A 56 5.01 -7.03 5.35
CA LEU A 56 4.12 -8.07 4.82
C LEU A 56 4.75 -9.47 4.93
N VAL A 57 6.05 -9.59 4.62
CA VAL A 57 6.80 -10.84 4.80
C VAL A 57 6.82 -11.25 6.27
N MET A 58 7.11 -10.29 7.16
CA MET A 58 7.08 -10.54 8.61
C MET A 58 5.70 -10.96 9.10
N MET A 59 4.62 -10.40 8.56
CA MET A 59 3.26 -10.80 8.91
C MET A 59 2.98 -12.26 8.57
N VAL A 60 3.39 -12.75 7.40
CA VAL A 60 3.24 -14.17 7.02
C VAL A 60 3.97 -15.07 8.03
N LEU A 61 5.21 -14.72 8.39
CA LEU A 61 6.00 -15.51 9.34
C LEU A 61 5.39 -15.52 10.74
N ILE A 62 4.95 -14.34 11.23
CA ILE A 62 4.32 -14.21 12.55
C ILE A 62 3.03 -15.01 12.60
N THR A 63 2.16 -14.92 11.58
CA THR A 63 0.89 -15.63 11.57
C THR A 63 1.06 -17.13 11.39
N SER A 64 2.07 -17.58 10.63
CA SER A 64 2.46 -18.99 10.57
C SER A 64 2.95 -19.50 11.93
N MET A 65 3.80 -18.73 12.63
CA MET A 65 4.27 -19.10 13.97
C MET A 65 3.11 -19.20 14.97
N VAL A 66 2.20 -18.23 14.95
CA VAL A 66 0.97 -18.24 15.76
C VAL A 66 0.15 -19.50 15.47
N MET A 67 -0.05 -19.87 14.20
CA MET A 67 -0.82 -21.07 13.85
C MET A 67 -0.11 -22.39 14.20
N ILE A 68 1.22 -22.46 14.12
CA ILE A 68 1.99 -23.61 14.61
C ILE A 68 1.73 -23.82 16.11
N VAL A 69 1.71 -22.73 16.89
CA VAL A 69 1.45 -22.78 18.35
C VAL A 69 0.01 -23.17 18.64
N ILE A 70 -0.96 -22.62 17.90
CA ILE A 70 -2.37 -22.98 18.02
C ILE A 70 -2.58 -24.49 17.73
N GLY A 71 -1.89 -25.02 16.72
CA GLY A 71 -1.98 -26.42 16.34
C GLY A 71 -3.42 -26.84 16.06
N SER A 72 -3.84 -27.96 16.65
CA SER A 72 -5.21 -28.50 16.60
C SER A 72 -6.04 -28.14 17.83
N ASN A 73 -5.49 -27.36 18.77
CA ASN A 73 -6.16 -27.09 20.03
C ASN A 73 -7.14 -25.92 19.85
N ILE A 74 -8.42 -26.27 19.68
CA ILE A 74 -9.52 -25.32 19.51
C ILE A 74 -9.61 -24.35 20.69
N ALA A 75 -9.33 -24.80 21.92
CA ALA A 75 -9.35 -23.94 23.10
C ALA A 75 -8.22 -22.89 23.07
N LEU A 76 -7.02 -23.29 22.62
CA LEU A 76 -5.89 -22.38 22.43
C LEU A 76 -6.14 -21.38 21.28
N SER A 77 -6.74 -21.86 20.18
CA SER A 77 -7.17 -21.01 19.06
C SER A 77 -8.14 -19.93 19.50
N LEU A 78 -9.16 -20.30 20.28
CA LEU A 78 -10.20 -19.39 20.74
C LEU A 78 -9.62 -18.33 21.69
N GLY A 79 -8.71 -18.73 22.58
CA GLY A 79 -8.00 -17.81 23.49
C GLY A 79 -7.10 -16.81 22.74
N MET A 80 -6.36 -17.27 21.72
CA MET A 80 -5.49 -16.39 20.94
C MET A 80 -6.23 -15.39 20.05
N VAL A 81 -7.36 -15.78 19.45
CA VAL A 81 -8.23 -14.84 18.70
C VAL A 81 -8.77 -13.75 19.63
N GLY A 82 -9.14 -14.12 20.86
CA GLY A 82 -9.52 -13.18 21.92
C GLY A 82 -8.39 -12.20 22.26
N ALA A 83 -7.17 -12.70 22.46
CA ALA A 83 -6.03 -11.86 22.80
C ALA A 83 -5.62 -10.92 21.64
N LEU A 84 -5.65 -11.39 20.39
CA LEU A 84 -5.37 -10.57 19.21
C LEU A 84 -6.41 -9.45 19.03
N SER A 85 -7.66 -9.66 19.44
CA SER A 85 -8.70 -8.61 19.37
C SER A 85 -8.45 -7.43 20.32
N ILE A 86 -7.61 -7.61 21.35
CA ILE A 86 -7.20 -6.54 22.28
C ILE A 86 -6.09 -5.68 21.67
N VAL A 87 -5.31 -6.22 20.72
CA VAL A 87 -4.22 -5.49 20.06
C VAL A 87 -4.81 -4.49 19.06
N ARG A 88 -5.08 -3.27 19.56
CA ARG A 88 -5.58 -2.17 18.73
C ARG A 88 -4.42 -1.51 17.99
N PHE A 89 -4.29 -1.79 16.70
CA PHE A 89 -3.51 -0.94 15.81
C PHE A 89 -4.18 0.44 15.73
N ARG A 90 -3.57 1.44 16.34
CA ARG A 90 -4.09 2.82 16.40
C ARG A 90 -3.80 3.64 15.14
N THR A 91 -3.02 3.09 14.21
CA THR A 91 -2.69 3.71 12.93
C THR A 91 -3.65 3.24 11.84
N ALA A 92 -4.41 4.17 11.27
CA ALA A 92 -5.23 3.90 10.09
C ALA A 92 -4.33 3.55 8.90
N VAL A 93 -4.60 2.42 8.25
CA VAL A 93 -3.99 2.09 6.96
C VAL A 93 -4.59 3.03 5.92
N LYS A 94 -3.74 3.87 5.31
CA LYS A 94 -4.18 5.00 4.47
C LYS A 94 -4.65 4.58 3.07
N ASP A 95 -4.09 3.51 2.49
CA ASP A 95 -4.51 2.98 1.19
C ASP A 95 -5.31 1.67 1.37
N PRO A 96 -6.56 1.57 0.87
CA PRO A 96 -7.34 0.33 0.95
C PRO A 96 -6.65 -0.88 0.30
N ARG A 97 -5.77 -0.66 -0.69
CA ARG A 97 -4.98 -1.75 -1.30
C ARG A 97 -3.95 -2.32 -0.34
N ASP A 98 -3.27 -1.48 0.44
CA ASP A 98 -2.31 -1.93 1.45
C ASP A 98 -3.00 -2.83 2.49
N THR A 99 -4.24 -2.50 2.88
CA THR A 99 -5.07 -3.34 3.75
C THR A 99 -5.35 -4.72 3.14
N MET A 100 -5.62 -4.80 1.84
CA MET A 100 -5.83 -6.10 1.17
C MET A 100 -4.57 -6.96 1.18
N TYR A 101 -3.38 -6.37 1.00
CA TYR A 101 -2.11 -7.09 1.13
C TYR A 101 -1.87 -7.61 2.54
N ILE A 102 -2.26 -6.85 3.57
CA ILE A 102 -2.20 -7.29 4.97
C ILE A 102 -3.08 -8.53 5.18
N PHE A 103 -4.34 -8.48 4.74
CA PHE A 103 -5.24 -9.62 4.84
C PHE A 103 -4.74 -10.84 4.07
N TRP A 104 -4.18 -10.62 2.88
CA TRP A 104 -3.57 -11.69 2.10
C TRP A 104 -2.36 -12.32 2.80
N ALA A 105 -1.47 -11.51 3.40
CA ALA A 105 -0.34 -12.00 4.18
C ALA A 105 -0.79 -12.82 5.40
N ILE A 106 -1.78 -12.33 6.15
CA ILE A 106 -2.34 -13.03 7.31
C ILE A 106 -2.96 -14.37 6.90
N SER A 107 -3.82 -14.36 5.87
CA SER A 107 -4.47 -15.56 5.36
C SER A 107 -3.46 -16.60 4.86
N THR A 108 -2.43 -16.15 4.14
CA THR A 108 -1.37 -17.04 3.64
C THR A 108 -0.60 -17.67 4.79
N GLY A 109 -0.19 -16.89 5.79
CA GLY A 109 0.54 -17.44 6.93
C GLY A 109 -0.31 -18.39 7.78
N ILE A 110 -1.63 -18.18 7.84
CA ILE A 110 -2.56 -19.14 8.44
C ILE A 110 -2.55 -20.47 7.67
N CYS A 111 -2.71 -20.44 6.34
CA CYS A 111 -2.71 -21.66 5.53
C CYS A 111 -1.38 -22.44 5.61
N VAL A 112 -0.26 -21.73 5.65
CA VAL A 112 1.06 -22.37 5.79
C VAL A 112 1.25 -22.93 7.20
N GLY A 113 0.81 -22.20 8.24
CA GLY A 113 0.89 -22.66 9.63
C GLY A 113 0.04 -23.89 9.93
N THR A 114 -1.11 -24.05 9.24
CA THR A 114 -1.95 -25.27 9.32
C THR A 114 -1.48 -26.39 8.38
N GLN A 115 -0.29 -26.25 7.77
CA GLN A 115 0.31 -27.22 6.83
C GLN A 115 -0.50 -27.43 5.54
N SER A 116 -1.46 -26.54 5.24
CA SER A 116 -2.24 -26.55 4.01
C SER A 116 -1.52 -25.81 2.87
N TYR A 117 -0.35 -26.33 2.48
CA TYR A 117 0.54 -25.68 1.51
C TYR A 117 -0.08 -25.49 0.13
N VAL A 118 -0.88 -26.45 -0.34
CA VAL A 118 -1.55 -26.38 -1.66
C VAL A 118 -2.47 -25.17 -1.72
N VAL A 119 -3.28 -24.97 -0.68
CA VAL A 119 -4.21 -23.83 -0.58
C VAL A 119 -3.43 -22.51 -0.52
N ALA A 120 -2.34 -22.47 0.25
CA ALA A 120 -1.49 -21.28 0.35
C ALA A 120 -0.89 -20.89 -1.02
N ILE A 121 -0.37 -21.86 -1.78
CA ILE A 121 0.24 -21.61 -3.09
C ILE A 121 -0.81 -21.20 -4.12
N VAL A 122 -1.92 -21.92 -4.21
CA VAL A 122 -3.00 -21.61 -5.17
C VAL A 122 -3.61 -20.25 -4.87
N GLY A 123 -3.89 -19.95 -3.60
CA GLY A 123 -4.40 -18.66 -3.17
C GLY A 123 -3.43 -17.52 -3.47
N ALA A 124 -2.14 -17.71 -3.19
CA ALA A 124 -1.12 -16.71 -3.48
C ALA A 124 -0.98 -16.44 -4.99
N LEU A 125 -0.96 -17.48 -5.82
CA LEU A 125 -0.89 -17.31 -7.28
C LEU A 125 -2.14 -16.65 -7.83
N PHE A 126 -3.32 -17.09 -7.41
CA PHE A 126 -4.60 -16.54 -7.88
C PHE A 126 -4.74 -15.05 -7.55
N LEU A 127 -4.46 -14.66 -6.31
CA LEU A 127 -4.50 -13.26 -5.89
C LEU A 127 -3.43 -12.43 -6.60
N SER A 128 -2.22 -12.98 -6.79
CA SER A 128 -1.15 -12.31 -7.55
C SER A 128 -1.59 -12.00 -8.99
N VAL A 129 -2.21 -12.96 -9.67
CA VAL A 129 -2.70 -12.79 -11.05
C VAL A 129 -3.79 -11.72 -11.12
N ILE A 130 -4.79 -11.75 -10.22
CA ILE A 130 -5.86 -10.75 -10.19
C ILE A 130 -5.30 -9.35 -9.98
N ILE A 131 -4.43 -9.20 -8.99
CA ILE A 131 -3.82 -7.92 -8.65
C ILE A 131 -2.97 -7.40 -9.82
N PHE A 132 -2.24 -8.28 -10.49
CA PHE A 132 -1.45 -7.93 -11.67
C PHE A 132 -2.33 -7.50 -12.85
N LEU A 133 -3.45 -8.19 -13.12
CA LEU A 133 -4.41 -7.82 -14.16
C LEU A 133 -5.00 -6.43 -13.92
N ILE A 134 -5.38 -6.12 -12.68
CA ILE A 134 -5.91 -4.81 -12.28
C ILE A 134 -4.83 -3.73 -12.46
N SER A 135 -3.57 -4.04 -12.13
CA SER A 135 -2.44 -3.11 -12.29
C SER A 135 -2.18 -2.72 -13.75
N ILE A 136 -2.28 -3.69 -14.67
CA ILE A 136 -2.12 -3.45 -16.11
C ILE A 136 -3.27 -2.60 -16.65
N GLY A 137 -4.49 -2.81 -16.15
CA GLY A 137 -5.69 -2.07 -16.55
C GLY A 137 -5.67 -0.56 -16.26
N GLY A 138 -4.59 -0.03 -15.67
CA GLY A 138 -4.41 1.42 -15.49
C GLY A 138 -5.36 2.06 -14.47
N LEU A 139 -6.17 1.26 -13.78
CA LEU A 139 -7.07 1.69 -12.72
C LEU A 139 -6.26 2.18 -11.51
N GLY A 140 -5.87 3.46 -11.52
CA GLY A 140 -5.24 4.14 -10.38
C GLY A 140 -3.80 4.63 -10.57
N LYS A 141 -3.23 4.60 -11.78
CA LYS A 141 -2.01 5.37 -12.10
C LYS A 141 -2.39 6.80 -12.45
N GLU A 142 -2.76 7.58 -11.44
CA GLU A 142 -2.82 9.03 -11.58
C GLU A 142 -1.69 9.63 -10.77
N ASP A 143 -0.53 9.80 -11.39
CA ASP A 143 0.54 10.62 -10.82
C ASP A 143 0.04 12.07 -10.84
N ARG A 144 -0.66 12.45 -9.78
CA ARG A 144 -1.13 13.81 -9.56
C ARG A 144 -0.01 14.59 -8.90
N TYR A 145 0.35 15.71 -9.50
CA TYR A 145 1.35 16.64 -9.00
C TYR A 145 0.67 17.94 -8.60
N ILE A 146 1.24 18.63 -7.63
CA ILE A 146 0.85 19.98 -7.24
C ILE A 146 1.85 20.94 -7.88
N LEU A 147 1.38 21.74 -8.82
CA LEU A 147 2.11 22.84 -9.43
C LEU A 147 1.82 24.11 -8.65
N ILE A 148 2.86 24.70 -8.07
CA ILE A 148 2.79 25.97 -7.33
C ILE A 148 3.53 27.02 -8.15
N ILE A 149 2.82 28.07 -8.57
CA ILE A 149 3.39 29.19 -9.33
C ILE A 149 3.29 30.44 -8.47
N ARG A 150 4.40 31.15 -8.30
CA ARG A 150 4.47 32.45 -7.63
C ARG A 150 4.88 33.52 -8.61
N GLY A 151 4.17 34.62 -8.63
CA GLY A 151 4.48 35.74 -9.52
C GLY A 151 3.79 37.04 -9.13
N ILE A 152 3.78 38.01 -10.04
CA ILE A 152 3.12 39.30 -9.88
C ILE A 152 1.64 39.18 -10.26
N ARG A 153 0.77 39.89 -9.54
CA ARG A 153 -0.68 39.86 -9.74
C ARG A 153 -1.12 40.29 -11.15
N GLU A 154 -0.44 41.25 -11.76
CA GLU A 154 -0.75 41.71 -13.12
C GLU A 154 -0.65 40.62 -14.18
N LYS A 155 0.15 39.58 -13.92
CA LYS A 155 0.43 38.48 -14.85
C LYS A 155 -0.36 37.22 -14.51
N GLU A 156 -1.36 37.33 -13.65
CA GLU A 156 -2.23 36.23 -13.25
C GLU A 156 -2.87 35.52 -14.46
N GLU A 157 -3.47 36.29 -15.37
CA GLU A 157 -4.22 35.74 -16.50
C GLU A 157 -3.31 35.00 -17.49
N ASP A 158 -2.09 35.52 -17.70
CA ASP A 158 -1.03 34.89 -18.50
C ASP A 158 -0.60 33.56 -17.87
N MET A 159 -0.37 33.53 -16.55
CA MET A 159 0.01 32.32 -15.82
C MET A 159 -1.09 31.25 -15.87
N MET A 160 -2.34 31.63 -15.61
CA MET A 160 -3.48 30.71 -15.68
C MET A 160 -3.68 30.14 -17.09
N SER A 161 -3.54 31.00 -18.11
CA SER A 161 -3.65 30.60 -19.51
C SER A 161 -2.56 29.63 -19.94
N CYS A 162 -1.32 29.82 -19.47
CA CYS A 162 -0.21 28.91 -19.73
C CYS A 162 -0.49 27.52 -19.15
N VAL A 163 -0.95 27.45 -17.90
CA VAL A 163 -1.29 26.19 -17.24
C VAL A 163 -2.46 25.50 -17.93
N PHE A 164 -3.50 26.24 -18.33
CA PHE A 164 -4.66 25.66 -19.00
C PHE A 164 -4.33 25.10 -20.39
N LYS A 165 -3.44 25.77 -21.13
CA LYS A 165 -2.96 25.30 -22.44
C LYS A 165 -2.17 24.00 -22.33
N ALA A 166 -1.28 23.91 -21.35
CA ALA A 166 -0.44 22.73 -21.17
C ALA A 166 -1.17 21.57 -20.47
N PHE A 167 -2.01 21.87 -19.47
CA PHE A 167 -2.73 20.86 -18.70
C PHE A 167 -4.25 21.06 -18.80
N LYS A 168 -4.87 20.43 -19.81
CA LYS A 168 -6.34 20.41 -19.98
C LYS A 168 -7.12 19.86 -18.77
N SER A 169 -6.45 19.10 -17.89
CA SER A 169 -7.05 18.53 -16.67
C SER A 169 -6.54 19.18 -15.38
N GLY A 170 -5.89 20.35 -15.45
CA GLY A 170 -5.40 21.08 -14.29
C GLY A 170 -6.55 21.63 -13.44
N GLN A 171 -6.67 21.19 -12.19
CA GLN A 171 -7.66 21.73 -11.25
C GLN A 171 -7.00 22.79 -10.37
N LEU A 172 -7.50 24.02 -10.40
CA LEU A 172 -7.08 25.06 -9.45
C LEU A 172 -7.54 24.67 -8.04
N ARG A 173 -6.60 24.49 -7.11
CA ARG A 173 -6.86 24.10 -5.72
C ARG A 173 -6.87 25.29 -4.78
N ALA A 174 -5.98 26.26 -5.01
CA ALA A 174 -5.92 27.47 -4.23
C ALA A 174 -5.39 28.63 -5.06
N LYS A 175 -5.87 29.83 -4.75
CA LYS A 175 -5.38 31.11 -5.28
C LYS A 175 -5.20 32.04 -4.09
N ASN A 176 -3.95 32.40 -3.82
CA ASN A 176 -3.59 33.33 -2.75
C ASN A 176 -3.07 34.62 -3.38
N SER A 177 -3.60 35.76 -2.98
CA SER A 177 -3.14 37.08 -3.42
C SER A 177 -2.69 37.87 -2.20
N THR A 178 -1.45 38.37 -2.20
CA THR A 178 -0.90 39.17 -1.10
C THR A 178 -0.17 40.38 -1.68
N GLY A 179 -0.77 41.57 -1.51
CA GLY A 179 -0.23 42.80 -2.07
C GLY A 179 -0.06 42.70 -3.59
N ASN A 180 1.17 42.84 -4.07
CA ASN A 180 1.52 42.73 -5.49
C ASN A 180 1.82 41.28 -5.96
N ASN A 181 1.87 40.33 -5.03
CA ASN A 181 2.24 38.95 -5.32
C ASN A 181 1.00 38.05 -5.39
N ILE A 182 1.07 37.03 -6.25
CA ILE A 182 0.06 36.00 -6.39
C ILE A 182 0.72 34.62 -6.36
N GLU A 183 0.04 33.67 -5.71
CA GLU A 183 0.40 32.26 -5.67
C GLU A 183 -0.78 31.42 -6.16
N LEU A 184 -0.54 30.64 -7.21
CA LEU A 184 -1.51 29.75 -7.83
C LEU A 184 -1.09 28.30 -7.57
N VAL A 185 -2.01 27.52 -7.02
CA VAL A 185 -1.79 26.10 -6.70
C VAL A 185 -2.71 25.25 -7.57
N TYR A 186 -2.14 24.52 -8.50
CA TYR A 186 -2.84 23.62 -9.41
C TYR A 186 -2.54 22.17 -9.09
N GLN A 187 -3.55 21.30 -9.18
CA GLN A 187 -3.35 19.87 -9.25
C GLN A 187 -3.37 19.44 -10.73
N ILE A 188 -2.24 18.95 -11.21
CA ILE A 188 -2.01 18.56 -12.60
C ILE A 188 -1.70 17.07 -12.69
N LYS A 189 -1.99 16.47 -13.85
CA LYS A 189 -1.55 15.11 -14.18
C LYS A 189 -0.38 15.26 -15.15
N ILE A 190 0.80 14.83 -14.73
CA ILE A 190 1.99 14.89 -15.57
C ILE A 190 2.15 13.54 -16.25
N LYS A 191 2.25 13.53 -17.58
CA LYS A 191 2.73 12.36 -18.31
C LYS A 191 4.25 12.42 -18.33
N LYS A 192 4.90 11.27 -18.12
CA LYS A 192 6.35 11.04 -17.90
C LYS A 192 7.38 11.76 -18.81
N ASP A 193 6.95 12.51 -19.81
CA ASP A 193 7.78 13.15 -20.84
C ASP A 193 7.61 14.69 -20.90
N ASP A 194 6.73 15.29 -20.08
CA ASP A 194 6.28 16.69 -20.25
C ASP A 194 6.89 17.70 -19.25
N ASP A 195 7.72 17.23 -18.31
CA ASP A 195 8.20 18.04 -17.17
C ASP A 195 9.10 19.23 -17.54
N ARG A 196 9.82 19.15 -18.67
CA ARG A 196 10.87 20.13 -19.00
C ARG A 196 10.39 21.29 -19.85
N GLY A 197 9.27 21.13 -20.57
CA GLY A 197 8.70 22.16 -21.44
C GLY A 197 7.99 23.24 -20.64
N ILE A 198 7.09 22.82 -19.74
CA ILE A 198 6.25 23.71 -18.95
C ILE A 198 7.05 24.68 -18.06
N LEU A 199 8.12 24.19 -17.42
CA LEU A 199 8.93 25.04 -16.55
C LEU A 199 9.52 26.22 -17.32
N LYS A 200 10.00 25.98 -18.55
CA LYS A 200 10.55 27.03 -19.41
C LYS A 200 9.48 28.02 -19.86
N GLU A 201 8.29 27.54 -20.24
CA GLU A 201 7.17 28.39 -20.65
C GLU A 201 6.69 29.28 -19.50
N LEU A 202 6.60 28.75 -18.27
CA LEU A 202 6.20 29.50 -17.09
C LEU A 202 7.27 30.52 -16.67
N TYR A 203 8.56 30.16 -16.71
CA TYR A 203 9.64 31.12 -16.43
C TYR A 203 9.82 32.19 -17.52
N ALA A 204 9.31 31.96 -18.74
CA ALA A 204 9.33 32.97 -19.82
C ALA A 204 8.32 34.10 -19.61
N ILE A 205 7.34 33.92 -18.70
CA ILE A 205 6.40 34.97 -18.34
C ILE A 205 7.11 35.95 -17.39
N GLU A 206 7.27 37.20 -17.82
CA GLU A 206 7.82 38.26 -16.96
C GLU A 206 6.99 38.38 -15.67
N GLY A 207 7.68 38.43 -14.53
CA GLY A 207 7.03 38.55 -13.21
C GLY A 207 6.77 37.22 -12.50
N VAL A 208 7.11 36.07 -13.10
CA VAL A 208 7.14 34.78 -12.38
C VAL A 208 8.42 34.71 -11.54
N SER A 209 8.27 34.55 -10.22
CA SER A 209 9.39 34.47 -9.28
C SER A 209 9.79 33.04 -8.95
N ALA A 210 8.83 32.11 -8.91
CA ALA A 210 9.12 30.70 -8.64
C ALA A 210 8.06 29.77 -9.24
N VAL A 211 8.51 28.61 -9.72
CA VAL A 211 7.63 27.51 -10.15
C VAL A 211 8.12 26.24 -9.47
N ASN A 212 7.26 25.61 -8.68
CA ASN A 212 7.56 24.37 -7.98
C ASN A 212 6.58 23.28 -8.41
N ILE A 213 7.11 22.12 -8.80
CA ILE A 213 6.32 20.91 -9.02
C ILE A 213 6.58 20.00 -7.82
N VAL A 214 5.54 19.81 -7.01
CA VAL A 214 5.59 18.96 -5.83
C VAL A 214 4.82 17.69 -6.17
N ALA A 215 5.50 16.54 -6.10
CA ALA A 215 4.81 15.26 -6.16
C ALA A 215 3.80 15.24 -5.00
N GLN A 216 2.54 14.90 -5.28
CA GLN A 216 1.54 14.84 -4.21
C GLN A 216 1.91 13.68 -3.28
N ASN A 217 2.74 13.96 -2.28
CA ASN A 217 2.92 13.07 -1.16
C ASN A 217 1.54 12.94 -0.52
N GLY A 218 1.07 11.71 -0.34
CA GLY A 218 -0.09 11.39 0.51
C GLY A 218 0.13 11.73 1.99
N GLU A 219 1.09 12.61 2.29
CA GLU A 219 1.29 13.24 3.58
C GLU A 219 0.30 14.39 3.68
N THR A 220 -0.95 14.04 3.96
CA THR A 220 -1.78 14.90 4.79
C THR A 220 -1.01 15.11 6.10
N LEU A 221 -0.37 16.27 6.22
CA LEU A 221 0.02 16.87 7.49
C LEU A 221 -1.29 17.05 8.28
N GLY A 222 -1.49 16.17 9.27
CA GLY A 222 -2.35 16.45 10.40
C GLY A 222 -1.53 17.14 11.47
#